data_AF-A0A1I0KFX5-F1
#
_entry.id   AF-A0A1I0KFX5-F1
#
_cell.length_a   1.000
_cell.length_b   1.000
_cell.length_c   1.000
_cell.angle_alpha   90.00
_cell.angle_beta   90.00
_cell.angle_gamma   90.00
#
_symmetry.space_group_name_H-M   'P 1'
#
loop_
_entity.id
_entity.type
_entity.pdbx_description
1 polymer ?
#
loop_
_entity_poly.entity_id
_entity_poly.type
_entity_poly.pdbx_seq_one_letter_code
_entity_poly.pdbx_strand_id
1 'polypeptide(L)'
;MNKSGAGPGGKTLASEGAETVWQRGWGLLQRIVGWGLLVVALVIVALYFLWSVPGDAPPPPGFLGGVHQVMVRLREGKDAAGVFLLIVALWACSQFLFLKKESDGVRAVLGLVLGGLVFIGLGGHMLSHQTLWGWGLAVLPAMLVVHHGLYLGRIKPHFLPEEFKAHPEKVGLDRYNLKDLVEASDRYFNASNIALRYGLPALAILAIGAILFHSLNPVTGWALERVLEGEILGPQGKEVRLWISPPTLEAARYGAAGAYVYVLLYLGQRGFRHDISSGSALWCAVTLGLGPILAAVFSTVWVGEAGAGATGWGTRALYFGVGLSPRHLAQQVTRLVQRVVVDSEKGGLKDRTIPLTVIRGITPLIAERLSEEGIYDAVGMAMADPMRLQRNTNFDKHQILAWIDAALLVHALPGSWEVLESKGIRGARDLVWYTYDTGPEADHGFKQLASGVLDESLLKDVAWRLAQDAQAQRIQLLYQLVNMQMEDELASTQPPSFEAPPGLALAAPQLQGAALPVEPEPAPEPEEKRASKA
;
A
#
# COMPACT_ATOMS: atom_id res chain seq x y z
N MET A 1 -27.77 -36.78 46.09
CA MET A 1 -27.71 -35.35 46.45
C MET A 1 -27.69 -34.53 45.17
N ASN A 2 -28.78 -33.83 44.91
CA ASN A 2 -29.03 -33.02 43.71
C ASN A 2 -28.09 -31.81 43.64
N LYS A 3 -27.43 -31.61 42.51
CA LYS A 3 -26.95 -30.30 42.08
C LYS A 3 -27.58 -29.99 40.72
N SER A 4 -28.49 -29.03 40.76
CA SER A 4 -29.29 -28.49 39.67
C SER A 4 -28.44 -27.84 38.59
N GLY A 5 -28.70 -28.22 37.33
CA GLY A 5 -28.26 -27.50 36.15
C GLY A 5 -29.04 -26.19 36.01
N ALA A 6 -28.31 -25.08 35.91
CA ALA A 6 -28.83 -23.81 35.43
C ALA A 6 -28.28 -23.63 34.00
N GLY A 7 -29.12 -23.91 33.00
CA GLY A 7 -28.80 -23.65 31.60
C GLY A 7 -28.88 -22.15 31.30
N PRO A 8 -27.94 -21.57 30.53
CA PRO A 8 -28.02 -20.19 30.09
C PRO A 8 -28.89 -20.12 28.83
N GLY A 9 -30.21 -20.17 29.00
CA GLY A 9 -31.19 -20.15 27.91
C GLY A 9 -32.34 -19.21 28.22
N GLY A 10 -32.08 -17.90 28.15
CA GLY A 10 -33.08 -16.89 28.49
C GLY A 10 -32.70 -15.48 28.04
N LYS A 11 -32.14 -15.33 26.83
CA LYS A 11 -32.17 -14.03 26.17
C LYS A 11 -33.56 -13.84 25.57
N THR A 12 -34.17 -12.75 25.97
CA THR A 12 -35.59 -12.43 25.87
C THR A 12 -36.01 -12.15 24.43
N LEU A 13 -37.06 -12.83 23.95
CA LEU A 13 -37.75 -12.58 22.67
C LEU A 13 -38.15 -11.10 22.47
N ALA A 14 -38.22 -10.31 23.55
CA ALA A 14 -38.47 -8.88 23.51
C ALA A 14 -37.31 -8.06 22.91
N SER A 15 -36.06 -8.53 23.00
CA SER A 15 -34.89 -7.81 22.47
C SER A 15 -34.76 -7.92 20.94
N GLU A 16 -35.10 -9.07 20.35
CA GLU A 16 -35.11 -9.26 18.89
C GLU A 16 -36.23 -8.45 18.21
N GLY A 17 -37.38 -8.29 18.88
CA GLY A 17 -38.48 -7.45 18.39
C GLY A 17 -38.15 -5.95 18.35
N ALA A 18 -37.38 -5.45 19.32
CA ALA A 18 -36.98 -4.04 19.36
C ALA A 18 -35.94 -3.72 18.27
N GLU A 19 -35.01 -4.64 18.02
CA GLU A 19 -33.96 -4.45 17.01
C GLU A 19 -34.54 -4.45 15.59
N THR A 20 -35.55 -5.27 15.31
CA THR A 20 -36.23 -5.32 14.01
C THR A 20 -37.09 -4.08 13.72
N VAL A 21 -37.75 -3.49 14.72
CA VAL A 21 -38.51 -2.24 14.55
C VAL A 21 -37.57 -1.05 14.32
N TRP A 22 -36.47 -0.97 15.06
CA TRP A 22 -35.46 0.08 14.88
C TRP A 22 -34.79 0.01 13.50
N GLN A 23 -34.42 -1.20 13.05
CA GLN A 23 -33.86 -1.39 11.70
C GLN A 23 -34.85 -1.01 10.59
N ARG A 24 -36.14 -1.34 10.75
CA ARG A 24 -37.19 -0.96 9.77
C ARG A 24 -37.43 0.55 9.76
N GLY A 25 -37.51 1.20 10.92
CA GLY A 25 -37.67 2.65 11.03
C GLY A 25 -36.49 3.40 10.40
N TRP A 26 -35.27 2.91 10.65
CA TRP A 26 -34.05 3.47 10.05
C TRP A 26 -34.02 3.31 8.53
N GLY A 27 -34.44 2.16 8.00
CA GLY A 27 -34.56 1.94 6.55
C GLY A 27 -35.57 2.87 5.87
N LEU A 28 -36.67 3.21 6.55
CA LEU A 28 -37.69 4.11 6.03
C LEU A 28 -37.21 5.57 6.02
N LEU A 29 -36.53 6.01 7.09
CA LEU A 29 -35.87 7.31 7.15
C LEU A 29 -34.83 7.47 6.04
N GLN A 30 -34.01 6.44 5.81
CA GLN A 30 -33.01 6.43 4.73
C GLN A 30 -33.64 6.56 3.34
N ARG A 31 -34.78 5.90 3.09
CA ARG A 31 -35.52 6.07 1.83
C ARG A 31 -36.01 7.51 1.68
N ILE A 32 -36.61 8.09 2.71
CA ILE A 32 -37.11 9.47 2.67
C ILE A 32 -35.96 10.45 2.38
N VAL A 33 -34.81 10.29 3.04
CA VAL A 33 -33.64 11.16 2.84
C VAL A 33 -33.01 10.94 1.45
N GLY A 34 -32.87 9.68 1.00
CA GLY A 34 -32.34 9.36 -0.33
C GLY A 34 -33.21 9.92 -1.45
N TRP A 35 -34.54 9.82 -1.34
CA TRP A 35 -35.48 10.45 -2.28
C TRP A 35 -35.41 11.98 -2.20
N GLY A 36 -35.27 12.57 -1.01
CA GLY A 36 -35.05 14.00 -0.85
C GLY A 36 -33.80 14.50 -1.59
N LEU A 37 -32.70 13.75 -1.50
CA LEU A 37 -31.45 14.08 -2.20
C LEU A 37 -31.53 13.87 -3.71
N LEU A 38 -32.27 12.87 -4.19
CA LEU A 38 -32.56 12.68 -5.62
C LEU A 38 -33.36 13.87 -6.17
N VAL A 39 -34.38 14.33 -5.44
CA VAL A 39 -35.17 15.51 -5.82
C VAL A 39 -34.28 16.75 -5.88
N VAL A 40 -33.38 16.94 -4.91
CA VAL A 40 -32.41 18.04 -4.94
C VAL A 40 -31.49 17.92 -6.18
N ALA A 41 -30.94 16.74 -6.48
CA ALA A 41 -30.11 16.51 -7.67
C ALA A 41 -30.86 16.78 -8.98
N LEU A 42 -32.12 16.36 -9.09
CA LEU A 42 -32.96 16.63 -10.26
C LEU A 42 -33.29 18.12 -10.41
N VAL A 43 -33.51 18.83 -9.29
CA VAL A 43 -33.66 20.29 -9.30
C VAL A 43 -32.37 20.96 -9.77
N ILE A 44 -31.20 20.47 -9.37
CA ILE A 44 -29.90 20.99 -9.80
C ILE A 44 -29.67 20.77 -11.30
N VAL A 45 -30.01 19.60 -11.83
CA VAL A 45 -29.94 19.31 -13.27
C VAL A 45 -30.93 20.18 -14.05
N ALA A 46 -32.15 20.36 -13.53
CA ALA A 46 -33.14 21.25 -14.13
C ALA A 46 -32.67 22.72 -14.13
N LEU A 47 -32.01 23.17 -13.05
CA LEU A 47 -31.37 24.48 -13.00
C LEU A 47 -30.21 24.58 -14.00
N TYR A 48 -29.38 23.55 -14.15
CA TYR A 48 -28.33 23.53 -15.18
C TYR A 48 -28.89 23.60 -16.62
N PHE A 49 -30.00 22.93 -16.91
CA PHE A 49 -30.68 23.06 -18.20
C PHE A 49 -31.34 24.43 -18.38
N LEU A 50 -31.82 25.08 -17.32
CA LEU A 50 -32.24 26.49 -17.38
C LEU A 50 -31.05 27.43 -17.60
N TRP A 51 -29.85 27.07 -17.12
CA TRP A 51 -28.61 27.84 -17.27
C TRP A 51 -28.09 27.89 -18.71
N SER A 52 -28.34 26.84 -19.51
CA SER A 52 -27.92 26.76 -20.91
C SER A 52 -28.81 27.55 -21.87
N VAL A 53 -29.91 28.14 -21.39
CA VAL A 53 -30.75 29.06 -22.16
C VAL A 53 -29.97 30.35 -22.44
N PRO A 54 -29.98 30.88 -23.68
CA PRO A 54 -29.35 32.16 -24.00
C PRO A 54 -29.92 33.30 -23.13
N GLY A 55 -29.06 34.17 -22.61
CA GLY A 55 -29.49 35.29 -21.74
C GLY A 55 -30.49 36.24 -22.39
N ASP A 56 -30.55 36.23 -23.72
CA ASP A 56 -31.39 37.10 -24.53
C ASP A 56 -32.82 36.56 -24.71
N ALA A 57 -33.11 35.35 -24.19
CA ALA A 57 -34.44 34.76 -24.28
C ALA A 57 -35.44 35.51 -23.36
N PRO A 58 -36.63 35.86 -23.85
CA PRO A 58 -37.65 36.50 -23.02
C PRO A 58 -38.04 35.58 -21.85
N PRO A 59 -38.12 36.09 -20.60
CA PRO A 59 -38.35 35.26 -19.44
C PRO A 59 -39.75 34.61 -19.52
N PRO A 60 -39.87 33.30 -19.21
CA PRO A 60 -41.17 32.65 -19.18
C PRO A 60 -42.08 33.27 -18.10
N PRO A 61 -43.39 33.41 -18.33
CA PRO A 61 -44.30 34.02 -17.36
C PRO A 61 -44.40 33.18 -16.08
N GLY A 62 -44.54 33.85 -14.92
CA GLY A 62 -44.75 33.21 -13.62
C GLY A 62 -43.47 32.85 -12.86
N PHE A 63 -43.54 31.81 -12.01
CA PHE A 63 -42.44 31.39 -11.11
C PHE A 63 -41.12 31.11 -11.85
N LEU A 64 -41.20 30.51 -13.04
CA LEU A 64 -40.03 30.22 -13.88
C LEU A 64 -39.30 31.50 -14.34
N GLY A 65 -40.02 32.62 -14.53
CA GLY A 65 -39.40 33.91 -14.86
C GLY A 65 -38.60 34.51 -13.71
N GLY A 66 -39.05 34.31 -12.47
CA GLY A 66 -38.30 34.70 -11.27
C GLY A 66 -37.02 33.87 -11.10
N VAL A 67 -37.11 32.56 -11.33
CA VAL A 67 -35.94 31.66 -11.34
C VAL A 67 -34.96 32.05 -12.45
N HIS A 68 -35.46 32.36 -13.66
CA HIS A 68 -34.64 32.84 -14.78
C HIS A 68 -33.89 34.14 -14.43
N GLN A 69 -34.55 35.14 -13.82
CA GLN A 69 -33.89 36.38 -13.41
C GLN A 69 -32.82 36.18 -12.32
N VAL A 70 -33.05 35.31 -11.35
CA VAL A 70 -32.05 34.96 -10.33
C VAL A 70 -30.86 34.24 -10.97
N MET A 71 -31.12 33.35 -11.93
CA MET A 71 -30.09 32.62 -12.68
C MET A 71 -29.27 33.53 -13.60
N VAL A 72 -29.90 34.50 -14.27
CA VAL A 72 -29.18 35.52 -15.06
C VAL A 72 -28.32 36.40 -14.17
N ARG A 73 -28.80 36.84 -13.01
CA ARG A 73 -27.98 37.58 -12.02
C ARG A 73 -26.83 36.74 -11.47
N LEU A 74 -27.06 35.46 -11.22
CA LEU A 74 -25.99 34.51 -10.85
C LEU A 74 -24.99 34.33 -11.99
N ARG A 75 -25.43 34.30 -13.26
CA ARG A 75 -24.58 34.14 -14.44
C ARG A 75 -23.73 35.36 -14.74
N GLU A 76 -24.27 36.55 -14.49
CA GLU A 76 -23.56 37.82 -14.57
C GLU A 76 -22.61 38.03 -13.36
N GLY A 77 -22.89 37.38 -12.23
CA GLY A 77 -21.95 37.23 -11.13
C GLY A 77 -20.88 36.19 -11.46
N LYS A 78 -19.59 36.51 -11.26
CA LYS A 78 -18.45 35.61 -11.53
C LYS A 78 -18.43 34.31 -10.69
N ASP A 79 -19.46 34.03 -9.88
CA ASP A 79 -19.43 33.04 -8.80
C ASP A 79 -20.37 31.83 -8.97
N ALA A 80 -21.20 31.79 -10.02
CA ALA A 80 -22.26 30.78 -10.07
C ALA A 80 -21.84 29.34 -10.35
N ALA A 81 -20.76 29.09 -11.10
CA ALA A 81 -20.25 27.73 -11.15
C ALA A 81 -19.48 27.33 -9.87
N GLY A 82 -19.05 28.31 -9.04
CA GLY A 82 -18.65 28.05 -7.66
C GLY A 82 -19.81 27.55 -6.79
N VAL A 83 -21.00 28.15 -6.94
CA VAL A 83 -22.23 27.68 -6.26
C VAL A 83 -22.64 26.29 -6.75
N PHE A 84 -22.57 26.02 -8.06
CA PHE A 84 -22.86 24.70 -8.62
C PHE A 84 -21.89 23.63 -8.08
N LEU A 85 -20.59 23.93 -8.04
CA LEU A 85 -19.60 23.01 -7.50
C LEU A 85 -19.73 22.81 -5.99
N LEU A 86 -20.09 23.84 -5.22
CA LEU A 86 -20.44 23.72 -3.80
C LEU A 86 -21.65 22.80 -3.61
N ILE A 87 -22.64 22.90 -4.48
CA ILE A 87 -23.82 22.04 -4.43
C ILE A 87 -23.46 20.58 -4.76
N VAL A 88 -22.63 20.34 -5.77
CA VAL A 88 -22.09 19.00 -6.08
C VAL A 88 -21.22 18.48 -4.92
N ALA A 89 -20.46 19.36 -4.26
CA ALA A 89 -19.70 19.06 -3.04
C ALA A 89 -20.59 18.56 -1.92
N LEU A 90 -21.63 19.33 -1.60
CA LEU A 90 -22.58 19.03 -0.54
C LEU A 90 -23.39 17.78 -0.86
N TRP A 91 -23.75 17.57 -2.13
CA TRP A 91 -24.40 16.34 -2.58
C TRP A 91 -23.49 15.12 -2.42
N ALA A 92 -22.23 15.19 -2.87
CA ALA A 92 -21.26 14.11 -2.70
C ALA A 92 -20.95 13.82 -1.21
N CYS A 93 -20.82 14.87 -0.39
CA CYS A 93 -20.64 14.78 1.05
C CYS A 93 -21.88 14.19 1.74
N SER A 94 -23.08 14.49 1.23
CA SER A 94 -24.31 13.89 1.70
C SER A 94 -24.41 12.40 1.32
N GLN A 95 -24.06 12.01 0.09
CA GLN A 95 -23.99 10.60 -0.31
C GLN A 95 -23.02 9.80 0.58
N PHE A 96 -21.91 10.42 0.99
CA PHE A 96 -20.96 9.85 1.94
C PHE A 96 -21.57 9.56 3.32
N LEU A 97 -22.39 10.48 3.84
CA LEU A 97 -23.07 10.33 5.14
C LEU A 97 -24.22 9.31 5.10
N PHE A 98 -24.80 9.01 3.93
CA PHE A 98 -26.05 8.22 3.83
C PHE A 98 -25.96 6.84 3.17
N LEU A 99 -24.85 6.46 2.52
CA LEU A 99 -24.68 5.10 1.98
C LEU A 99 -24.71 4.04 3.11
N LYS A 100 -25.16 2.80 2.84
CA LYS A 100 -25.47 1.69 3.79
C LYS A 100 -24.24 0.98 4.40
N LYS A 101 -24.38 0.44 5.62
CA LYS A 101 -23.37 -0.07 6.60
C LYS A 101 -22.47 -1.24 6.14
N GLU A 102 -22.60 -1.72 4.91
CA GLU A 102 -21.95 -2.98 4.50
C GLU A 102 -20.55 -2.83 3.88
N SER A 103 -20.03 -1.62 3.68
CA SER A 103 -18.59 -1.46 3.36
C SER A 103 -18.04 -0.10 3.81
N ASP A 104 -17.78 0.02 5.11
CA ASP A 104 -17.35 1.28 5.74
C ASP A 104 -16.14 1.94 5.05
N GLY A 105 -15.17 1.18 4.54
CA GLY A 105 -14.03 1.82 3.85
C GLY A 105 -14.18 2.04 2.35
N VAL A 106 -15.11 1.38 1.65
CA VAL A 106 -15.45 1.80 0.28
C VAL A 106 -16.02 3.21 0.30
N ARG A 107 -16.86 3.51 1.29
CA ARG A 107 -17.37 4.88 1.49
C ARG A 107 -16.25 5.86 1.77
N ALA A 108 -15.36 5.53 2.72
CA ALA A 108 -14.23 6.37 3.08
C ALA A 108 -13.41 6.79 1.85
N VAL A 109 -13.07 5.82 0.99
CA VAL A 109 -12.27 6.11 -0.19
C VAL A 109 -13.06 6.83 -1.29
N LEU A 110 -14.31 6.44 -1.54
CA LEU A 110 -15.16 7.12 -2.52
C LEU A 110 -15.41 8.58 -2.13
N GLY A 111 -15.62 8.87 -0.84
CA GLY A 111 -15.76 10.23 -0.33
C GLY A 111 -14.48 11.05 -0.48
N LEU A 112 -13.32 10.44 -0.28
CA LEU A 112 -12.03 11.10 -0.48
C LEU A 112 -11.80 11.44 -1.96
N VAL A 113 -12.16 10.53 -2.87
CA VAL A 113 -12.10 10.76 -4.33
C VAL A 113 -13.08 11.84 -4.77
N LEU A 114 -14.35 11.74 -4.36
CA LEU A 114 -15.38 12.73 -4.72
C LEU A 114 -15.06 14.10 -4.11
N GLY A 115 -14.63 14.16 -2.86
CA GLY A 115 -14.16 15.38 -2.22
C GLY A 115 -12.97 16.00 -2.94
N GLY A 116 -12.02 15.17 -3.39
CA GLY A 116 -10.90 15.61 -4.23
C GLY A 116 -11.34 16.18 -5.57
N LEU A 117 -12.21 15.49 -6.31
CA LEU A 117 -12.76 15.97 -7.60
C LEU A 117 -13.51 17.29 -7.46
N VAL A 118 -14.30 17.41 -6.41
CA VAL A 118 -15.02 18.62 -6.06
C VAL A 118 -14.05 19.76 -5.74
N PHE A 119 -13.01 19.50 -4.96
CA PHE A 119 -12.00 20.49 -4.61
C PHE A 119 -11.22 20.97 -5.85
N ILE A 120 -10.90 20.06 -6.77
CA ILE A 120 -10.29 20.37 -8.07
C ILE A 120 -11.24 21.21 -8.92
N GLY A 121 -12.53 20.88 -8.96
CA GLY A 121 -13.53 21.67 -9.68
C GLY A 121 -13.66 23.08 -9.11
N LEU A 122 -13.78 23.22 -7.77
CA LEU A 122 -13.85 24.50 -7.07
C LEU A 122 -12.59 25.35 -7.30
N GLY A 123 -11.42 24.74 -7.14
CA GLY A 123 -10.14 25.39 -7.43
C GLY A 123 -10.05 25.80 -8.90
N GLY A 124 -10.52 24.95 -9.82
CA GLY A 124 -10.48 25.22 -11.24
C GLY A 124 -11.41 26.33 -11.72
N HIS A 125 -12.52 26.56 -11.02
CA HIS A 125 -13.43 27.67 -11.32
C HIS A 125 -12.96 29.00 -10.70
N MET A 126 -12.38 28.95 -9.50
CA MET A 126 -11.92 30.16 -8.79
C MET A 126 -10.58 30.68 -9.32
N LEU A 127 -9.83 29.87 -10.06
CA LEU A 127 -8.46 30.17 -10.43
C LEU A 127 -8.30 30.27 -11.96
N SER A 128 -7.40 31.15 -12.40
CA SER A 128 -7.07 31.35 -13.82
C SER A 128 -6.77 30.04 -14.59
N HIS A 129 -6.87 30.05 -15.92
CA HIS A 129 -6.50 28.87 -16.73
C HIS A 129 -5.06 28.37 -16.49
N GLN A 130 -4.16 29.23 -16.03
CA GLN A 130 -2.76 28.86 -15.76
C GLN A 130 -2.60 28.11 -14.43
N THR A 131 -3.44 28.41 -13.44
CA THR A 131 -3.50 27.70 -12.15
C THR A 131 -4.11 26.31 -12.25
N LEU A 132 -5.02 26.07 -13.20
CA LEU A 132 -5.63 24.76 -13.43
C LEU A 132 -4.57 23.66 -13.63
N TRP A 133 -3.52 23.95 -14.39
CA TRP A 133 -2.44 23.01 -14.63
C TRP A 133 -1.64 22.70 -13.37
N GLY A 134 -1.37 23.69 -12.53
CA GLY A 134 -0.72 23.48 -11.24
C GLY A 134 -1.51 22.55 -10.33
N TRP A 135 -2.83 22.73 -10.26
CA TRP A 135 -3.72 21.84 -9.51
C TRP A 135 -3.81 20.44 -10.10
N GLY A 136 -3.95 20.33 -11.42
CA GLY A 136 -3.93 19.04 -12.11
C GLY A 136 -2.65 18.26 -11.81
N LEU A 137 -1.50 18.92 -11.88
CA LEU A 137 -0.21 18.31 -11.55
C LEU A 137 -0.10 17.94 -10.06
N ALA A 138 -0.58 18.78 -9.14
CA ALA A 138 -0.58 18.48 -7.70
C ALA A 138 -1.37 17.20 -7.36
N VAL A 139 -2.44 16.93 -8.10
CA VAL A 139 -3.35 15.80 -7.86
C VAL A 139 -2.78 14.46 -8.31
N LEU A 140 -1.98 14.43 -9.38
CA LEU A 140 -1.53 13.18 -10.00
C LEU A 140 -0.87 12.20 -9.02
N PRO A 141 0.14 12.60 -8.21
CA PRO A 141 0.78 11.65 -7.30
C PRO A 141 -0.15 11.24 -6.14
N ALA A 142 -1.04 12.12 -5.68
CA ALA A 142 -2.05 11.77 -4.69
C ALA A 142 -3.02 10.71 -5.22
N MET A 143 -3.45 10.82 -6.49
CA MET A 143 -4.30 9.84 -7.15
C MET A 143 -3.65 8.46 -7.26
N LEU A 144 -2.33 8.38 -7.51
CA LEU A 144 -1.61 7.10 -7.50
C LEU A 144 -1.68 6.40 -6.14
N VAL A 145 -1.53 7.15 -5.05
CA VAL A 145 -1.64 6.63 -3.68
C VAL A 145 -3.07 6.17 -3.37
N VAL A 146 -4.09 6.98 -3.74
CA VAL A 146 -5.50 6.62 -3.53
C VAL A 146 -5.88 5.38 -4.34
N HIS A 147 -5.47 5.31 -5.60
CA HIS A 147 -5.68 4.15 -6.46
C HIS A 147 -5.06 2.89 -5.86
N HIS A 148 -3.86 2.99 -5.28
CA HIS A 148 -3.26 1.86 -4.59
C HIS A 148 -4.03 1.46 -3.33
N GLY A 149 -4.50 2.43 -2.52
CA GLY A 149 -5.37 2.15 -1.37
C GLY A 149 -6.67 1.42 -1.78
N LEU A 150 -7.27 1.80 -2.91
CA LEU A 150 -8.43 1.10 -3.49
C LEU A 150 -8.09 -0.32 -3.91
N TYR A 151 -6.97 -0.51 -4.60
CA TYR A 151 -6.49 -1.84 -5.00
C TYR A 151 -6.35 -2.76 -3.78
N LEU A 152 -5.72 -2.29 -2.70
CA LEU A 152 -5.56 -3.06 -1.47
C LEU A 152 -6.89 -3.43 -0.81
N GLY A 153 -7.86 -2.52 -0.82
CA GLY A 153 -9.16 -2.77 -0.18
C GLY A 153 -10.14 -3.60 -1.01
N ARG A 154 -9.93 -3.73 -2.33
CA ARG A 154 -10.90 -4.36 -3.24
C ARG A 154 -10.39 -5.59 -3.96
N ILE A 155 -9.14 -5.55 -4.41
CA ILE A 155 -8.60 -6.52 -5.38
C ILE A 155 -7.60 -7.45 -4.69
N LYS A 156 -6.81 -6.93 -3.76
CA LYS A 156 -5.75 -7.72 -3.13
C LYS A 156 -6.36 -8.84 -2.26
N PRO A 157 -6.02 -10.11 -2.50
CA PRO A 157 -6.54 -11.21 -1.70
C PRO A 157 -6.04 -11.10 -0.26
N HIS A 158 -6.97 -11.23 0.69
CA HIS A 158 -6.63 -11.28 2.10
C HIS A 158 -5.87 -12.58 2.39
N PHE A 159 -5.00 -12.54 3.40
CA PHE A 159 -4.27 -13.75 3.82
C PHE A 159 -5.23 -14.85 4.26
N LEU A 160 -6.25 -14.47 5.03
CA LEU A 160 -7.31 -15.34 5.54
C LEU A 160 -8.57 -15.22 4.67
N PRO A 161 -9.07 -16.34 4.10
CA PRO A 161 -10.41 -16.43 3.54
C PRO A 161 -11.49 -15.87 4.47
N GLU A 162 -12.52 -15.23 3.91
CA GLU A 162 -13.62 -14.64 4.69
C GLU A 162 -14.38 -15.71 5.49
N GLU A 163 -14.45 -16.94 4.99
CA GLU A 163 -15.10 -18.07 5.67
C GLU A 163 -14.45 -18.38 7.01
N PHE A 164 -13.12 -18.30 7.10
CA PHE A 164 -12.40 -18.52 8.36
C PHE A 164 -12.59 -17.37 9.35
N LYS A 165 -12.84 -16.15 8.87
CA LYS A 165 -13.21 -15.03 9.73
C LYS A 165 -14.61 -15.20 10.30
N ALA A 166 -15.55 -15.69 9.49
CA ALA A 166 -16.94 -15.90 9.90
C ALA A 166 -17.10 -17.09 10.84
N HIS A 167 -16.31 -18.15 10.66
CA HIS A 167 -16.45 -19.43 11.36
C HIS A 167 -15.11 -19.99 11.86
N PRO A 168 -14.40 -19.32 12.78
CA PRO A 168 -13.12 -19.79 13.31
C PRO A 168 -13.24 -21.18 13.98
N GLU A 169 -14.42 -21.55 14.46
CA GLU A 169 -14.70 -22.84 15.08
C GLU A 169 -14.64 -24.05 14.12
N LYS A 170 -14.81 -23.84 12.81
CA LYS A 170 -14.87 -24.94 11.83
C LYS A 170 -13.51 -25.50 11.45
N VAL A 171 -12.44 -24.74 11.67
CA VAL A 171 -11.12 -25.08 11.13
C VAL A 171 -10.40 -26.16 11.95
N GLY A 172 -10.89 -26.50 13.15
CA GLY A 172 -10.26 -27.50 14.02
C GLY A 172 -8.85 -27.12 14.52
N LEU A 173 -8.37 -25.92 14.18
CA LEU A 173 -7.08 -25.38 14.58
C LEU A 173 -7.16 -24.74 15.97
N ASP A 174 -6.01 -24.50 16.58
CA ASP A 174 -5.91 -23.84 17.87
C ASP A 174 -6.60 -22.46 17.84
N ARG A 175 -7.70 -22.35 18.59
CA ARG A 175 -8.59 -21.18 18.59
C ARG A 175 -7.88 -19.90 19.00
N TYR A 176 -6.88 -19.99 19.88
CA TYR A 176 -6.14 -18.82 20.36
C TYR A 176 -5.31 -18.23 19.23
N ASN A 177 -4.47 -19.05 18.59
CA ASN A 177 -3.65 -18.64 17.47
C ASN A 177 -4.48 -18.12 16.28
N LEU A 178 -5.62 -18.75 15.99
CA LEU A 178 -6.50 -18.30 14.90
C LEU A 178 -7.14 -16.93 15.20
N LYS A 179 -7.58 -16.69 16.44
CA LYS A 179 -8.16 -15.39 16.83
C LYS A 179 -7.14 -14.26 16.64
N ASP A 180 -5.91 -14.47 17.07
CA ASP A 180 -4.83 -13.49 16.93
C ASP A 180 -4.51 -13.21 15.45
N LEU A 181 -4.56 -14.24 14.60
CA LEU A 181 -4.43 -14.08 13.15
C LEU A 181 -5.57 -13.27 12.52
N VAL A 182 -6.82 -13.53 12.92
CA VAL A 182 -7.97 -12.77 12.44
C VAL A 182 -7.86 -11.30 12.87
N GLU A 183 -7.53 -11.05 14.13
CA GLU A 183 -7.34 -9.69 14.64
C GLU A 183 -6.19 -8.97 13.92
N ALA A 184 -5.07 -9.65 13.69
CA ALA A 184 -3.96 -9.11 12.93
C ALA A 184 -4.38 -8.77 11.48
N SER A 185 -5.04 -9.70 10.80
CA SER A 185 -5.59 -9.49 9.45
C SER A 185 -6.49 -8.25 9.42
N ASP A 186 -7.45 -8.14 10.34
CA ASP A 186 -8.36 -7.00 10.38
C ASP A 186 -7.62 -5.68 10.70
N ARG A 187 -6.62 -5.71 11.56
CA ARG A 187 -5.79 -4.53 11.84
C ARG A 187 -5.09 -3.99 10.58
N TYR A 188 -4.66 -4.87 9.66
CA TYR A 188 -3.93 -4.44 8.46
C TYR A 188 -4.82 -4.16 7.26
N PHE A 189 -5.93 -4.89 7.12
CA PHE A 189 -6.79 -4.85 5.94
C PHE A 189 -8.16 -4.22 6.19
N ASN A 190 -8.49 -3.81 7.42
CA ASN A 190 -9.71 -3.04 7.66
C ASN A 190 -9.66 -1.77 6.81
N ALA A 191 -10.74 -1.56 6.06
CA ALA A 191 -10.83 -0.52 5.08
C ALA A 191 -10.76 0.89 5.70
N SER A 192 -11.10 1.06 7.00
CA SER A 192 -10.83 2.30 7.75
C SER A 192 -9.32 2.54 7.95
N ASN A 193 -8.56 1.49 8.29
CA ASN A 193 -7.11 1.56 8.44
C ASN A 193 -6.43 1.79 7.10
N ILE A 194 -6.92 1.19 6.01
CA ILE A 194 -6.43 1.48 4.65
C ILE A 194 -6.70 2.94 4.30
N ALA A 195 -7.92 3.43 4.52
CA ALA A 195 -8.27 4.82 4.25
C ALA A 195 -7.42 5.81 5.06
N LEU A 196 -7.14 5.54 6.34
CA LEU A 196 -6.26 6.38 7.14
C LEU A 196 -4.81 6.33 6.65
N ARG A 197 -4.28 5.12 6.40
CA ARG A 197 -2.88 4.90 6.02
C ARG A 197 -2.52 5.45 4.65
N TYR A 198 -3.45 5.46 3.71
CA TYR A 198 -3.21 5.93 2.33
C TYR A 198 -3.88 7.28 2.04
N GLY A 199 -5.03 7.56 2.66
CA GLY A 199 -5.72 8.83 2.54
C GLY A 199 -4.95 9.98 3.17
N LEU A 200 -4.37 9.79 4.37
CA LEU A 200 -3.58 10.85 5.01
C LEU A 200 -2.35 11.24 4.17
N PRO A 201 -1.48 10.31 3.69
CA PRO A 201 -0.40 10.67 2.77
C PRO A 201 -0.89 11.29 1.46
N ALA A 202 -1.98 10.79 0.88
CA ALA A 202 -2.52 11.37 -0.36
C ALA A 202 -2.97 12.83 -0.16
N LEU A 203 -3.65 13.13 0.95
CA LEU A 203 -4.03 14.49 1.32
C LEU A 203 -2.80 15.37 1.57
N ALA A 204 -1.78 14.84 2.25
CA ALA A 204 -0.53 15.57 2.47
C ALA A 204 0.19 15.88 1.16
N ILE A 205 0.29 14.91 0.25
CA ILE A 205 0.87 15.10 -1.10
C ILE A 205 0.10 16.17 -1.87
N LEU A 206 -1.24 16.09 -1.87
CA LEU A 206 -2.10 17.06 -2.55
C LEU A 206 -1.92 18.46 -1.98
N ALA A 207 -1.96 18.60 -0.65
CA ALA A 207 -1.83 19.89 0.03
C ALA A 207 -0.45 20.53 -0.22
N ILE A 208 0.63 19.76 -0.03
CA ILE A 208 2.00 20.23 -0.27
C ILE A 208 2.18 20.57 -1.75
N GLY A 209 1.73 19.68 -2.65
CA GLY A 209 1.77 19.93 -4.09
C GLY A 209 1.05 21.23 -4.47
N ALA A 210 -0.18 21.42 -4.00
CA ALA A 210 -0.96 22.62 -4.26
C ALA A 210 -0.28 23.89 -3.72
N ILE A 211 0.25 23.84 -2.49
CA ILE A 211 1.01 24.95 -1.90
C ILE A 211 2.23 25.27 -2.77
N LEU A 212 3.00 24.26 -3.19
CA LEU A 212 4.20 24.47 -4.01
C LEU A 212 3.87 25.06 -5.37
N PHE A 213 2.88 24.50 -6.08
CA PHE A 213 2.46 25.01 -7.38
C PHE A 213 1.84 26.41 -7.29
N HIS A 214 1.23 26.78 -6.17
CA HIS A 214 0.69 28.12 -5.98
C HIS A 214 1.76 29.15 -5.59
N SER A 215 2.60 28.81 -4.61
CA SER A 215 3.60 29.70 -4.01
C SER A 215 4.86 29.89 -4.87
N LEU A 216 5.28 28.85 -5.61
CA LEU A 216 6.50 28.88 -6.41
C LEU A 216 6.26 29.20 -7.89
N ASN A 217 5.02 29.18 -8.38
CA ASN A 217 4.73 29.53 -9.76
C ASN A 217 4.90 31.04 -9.98
N PRO A 218 5.72 31.48 -10.95
CA PRO A 218 5.98 32.91 -11.19
C PRO A 218 4.73 33.71 -11.57
N VAL A 219 3.69 33.07 -12.10
CA VAL A 219 2.43 33.74 -12.45
C VAL A 219 1.59 34.02 -11.20
N THR A 220 1.52 33.06 -10.28
CA THR A 220 0.57 33.10 -9.15
C THR A 220 1.24 33.44 -7.83
N GLY A 221 2.57 33.36 -7.80
CA GLY A 221 3.42 33.63 -6.67
C GLY A 221 3.47 35.10 -6.28
N TRP A 222 2.74 36.00 -6.96
CA TRP A 222 2.64 37.41 -6.59
C TRP A 222 2.28 37.62 -5.12
N ALA A 223 1.51 36.71 -4.51
CA ALA A 223 1.22 36.76 -3.07
C ALA A 223 2.47 36.46 -2.21
N LEU A 224 3.26 35.46 -2.59
CA LEU A 224 4.52 35.14 -1.90
C LEU A 224 5.56 36.23 -2.16
N GLU A 225 5.68 36.69 -3.41
CA GLU A 225 6.55 37.81 -3.79
C GLU A 225 6.16 39.06 -3.00
N ARG A 226 4.87 39.44 -2.88
CA ARG A 226 4.44 40.56 -2.02
C ARG A 226 4.76 40.37 -0.54
N VAL A 227 4.60 39.15 -0.01
CA VAL A 227 4.96 38.84 1.38
C VAL A 227 6.47 38.94 1.59
N LEU A 228 7.28 38.51 0.62
CA LEU A 228 8.74 38.53 0.68
C LEU A 228 9.34 39.90 0.36
N GLU A 229 8.73 40.63 -0.56
CA GLU A 229 9.09 41.99 -0.96
C GLU A 229 8.71 43.02 0.09
N GLY A 230 7.87 42.64 1.07
CA GLY A 230 7.61 43.45 2.25
C GLY A 230 7.27 44.88 1.85
N GLU A 231 6.26 45.04 1.01
CA GLU A 231 5.72 46.35 0.64
C GLU A 231 4.93 46.91 1.85
N ILE A 232 5.65 47.20 2.92
CA ILE A 232 5.29 48.27 3.85
C ILE A 232 6.29 49.36 3.50
N LEU A 233 5.78 50.41 2.85
CA LEU A 233 6.31 51.76 2.99
C LEU A 233 6.47 52.03 4.48
N GLY A 234 7.62 51.64 5.04
CA GLY A 234 8.00 52.07 6.36
C GLY A 234 8.01 53.60 6.31
N PRO A 235 7.35 54.31 7.23
CA PRO A 235 7.22 55.77 7.20
C PRO A 235 8.57 56.53 7.26
N GLN A 236 9.70 55.83 7.22
CA GLN A 236 11.06 56.37 7.35
C GLN A 236 12.02 55.98 6.23
N GLY A 237 11.58 55.38 5.12
CA GLY A 237 12.45 55.13 3.96
C GLY A 237 13.65 54.20 4.22
N LYS A 238 13.56 53.28 5.20
CA LYS A 238 14.58 52.25 5.42
C LYS A 238 14.36 51.09 4.45
N GLU A 239 15.39 50.75 3.69
CA GLU A 239 15.43 49.58 2.81
C GLU A 239 15.09 48.31 3.60
N VAL A 240 13.95 47.70 3.29
CA VAL A 240 13.59 46.38 3.81
C VAL A 240 14.37 45.35 2.99
N ARG A 241 15.31 44.66 3.65
CA ARG A 241 16.06 43.55 3.05
C ARG A 241 15.08 42.42 2.69
N LEU A 242 15.03 42.02 1.42
CA LEU A 242 14.39 40.75 1.04
C LEU A 242 15.04 39.61 1.84
N TRP A 243 14.23 38.81 2.51
CA TRP A 243 14.71 37.66 3.28
C TRP A 243 15.19 36.51 2.39
N ILE A 244 14.81 36.51 1.11
CA ILE A 244 15.14 35.47 0.13
C ILE A 244 15.69 36.13 -1.14
N SER A 245 16.90 35.75 -1.54
CA SER A 245 17.49 36.26 -2.79
C SER A 245 16.79 35.66 -4.03
N PRO A 246 16.70 36.37 -5.16
CA PRO A 246 16.11 35.82 -6.39
C PRO A 246 16.75 34.49 -6.85
N PRO A 247 18.08 34.30 -6.78
CA PRO A 247 18.70 33.00 -7.05
C PRO A 247 18.22 31.87 -6.13
N THR A 248 17.92 32.18 -4.86
CA THR A 248 17.39 31.21 -3.90
C THR A 248 15.97 30.79 -4.24
N LEU A 249 15.13 31.73 -4.67
CA LEU A 249 13.78 31.42 -5.13
C LEU A 249 13.81 30.59 -6.43
N GLU A 250 14.70 30.93 -7.36
CA GLU A 250 14.93 30.15 -8.57
C GLU A 250 15.38 28.72 -8.23
N ALA A 251 16.33 28.56 -7.31
CA ALA A 251 16.76 27.25 -6.84
C ALA A 251 15.60 26.45 -6.21
N ALA A 252 14.78 27.07 -5.38
CA ALA A 252 13.60 26.43 -4.80
C ALA A 252 12.62 25.93 -5.89
N ARG A 253 12.38 26.73 -6.94
CA ARG A 253 11.53 26.35 -8.08
C ARG A 253 12.05 25.11 -8.80
N TYR A 254 13.34 25.07 -9.14
CA TYR A 254 13.95 23.89 -9.77
C TYR A 254 14.00 22.68 -8.83
N GLY A 255 14.26 22.89 -7.54
CA GLY A 255 14.20 21.84 -6.52
C GLY A 255 12.81 21.22 -6.36
N ALA A 256 11.76 22.05 -6.39
CA ALA A 256 10.37 21.58 -6.38
C ALA A 256 10.06 20.73 -7.63
N ALA A 257 10.49 21.18 -8.81
CA ALA A 257 10.32 20.41 -10.04
C ALA A 257 11.04 19.05 -10.00
N GLY A 258 12.28 19.03 -9.48
CA GLY A 258 13.04 17.79 -9.27
C GLY A 258 12.34 16.82 -8.33
N ALA A 259 11.88 17.31 -7.18
CA ALA A 259 11.17 16.48 -6.21
C ALA A 259 9.85 15.94 -6.75
N TYR A 260 9.12 16.74 -7.53
CA TYR A 260 7.89 16.32 -8.18
C TYR A 260 8.13 15.18 -9.18
N VAL A 261 9.13 15.32 -10.05
CA VAL A 261 9.52 14.27 -11.02
C VAL A 261 9.93 12.99 -10.30
N TYR A 262 10.74 13.09 -9.24
CA TYR A 262 11.12 11.94 -8.42
C TYR A 262 9.89 11.22 -7.86
N VAL A 263 8.98 11.96 -7.25
CA VAL A 263 7.77 11.40 -6.63
C VAL A 263 6.88 10.71 -7.66
N LEU A 264 6.71 11.29 -8.86
CA LEU A 264 5.96 10.65 -9.94
C LEU A 264 6.61 9.36 -10.43
N LEU A 265 7.92 9.37 -10.67
CA LEU A 265 8.64 8.16 -11.12
C LEU A 265 8.59 7.06 -10.06
N TYR A 266 8.81 7.44 -8.80
CA TYR A 266 8.82 6.52 -7.67
C TYR A 266 7.44 5.91 -7.41
N LEU A 267 6.38 6.72 -7.31
CA LEU A 267 5.01 6.22 -7.14
C LEU A 267 4.49 5.53 -8.39
N GLY A 268 4.90 5.96 -9.58
CA GLY A 268 4.55 5.29 -10.83
C GLY A 268 5.12 3.88 -10.90
N GLN A 269 6.42 3.73 -10.67
CA GLN A 269 7.09 2.42 -10.66
C GLN A 269 6.46 1.48 -9.62
N ARG A 270 6.17 1.99 -8.42
CA ARG A 270 5.52 1.19 -7.37
C ARG A 270 4.04 0.93 -7.63
N GLY A 271 3.35 1.89 -8.23
CA GLY A 271 1.97 1.76 -8.66
C GLY A 271 1.80 0.61 -9.64
N PHE A 272 2.69 0.49 -10.63
CA PHE A 272 2.70 -0.62 -11.59
C PHE A 272 3.01 -1.98 -10.95
N ARG A 273 3.76 -2.01 -9.84
CA ARG A 273 4.07 -3.24 -9.10
C ARG A 273 3.04 -3.55 -8.01
N HIS A 274 2.10 -2.65 -7.77
CA HIS A 274 1.15 -2.70 -6.66
C HIS A 274 1.83 -2.86 -5.28
N ASP A 275 2.92 -2.09 -5.03
CA ASP A 275 3.72 -2.15 -3.80
C ASP A 275 3.99 -0.76 -3.18
N ILE A 276 3.01 0.15 -3.24
CA ILE A 276 3.09 1.45 -2.54
C ILE A 276 2.79 1.21 -1.05
N SER A 277 3.80 1.23 -0.19
CA SER A 277 3.59 1.19 1.26
C SER A 277 3.15 2.55 1.80
N SER A 278 2.44 2.59 2.93
CA SER A 278 2.04 3.85 3.57
C SER A 278 3.23 4.73 3.94
N GLY A 279 4.35 4.11 4.34
CA GLY A 279 5.60 4.82 4.62
C GLY A 279 6.18 5.45 3.36
N SER A 280 6.17 4.72 2.24
CA SER A 280 6.63 5.24 0.95
C SER A 280 5.80 6.43 0.44
N ALA A 281 4.48 6.39 0.64
CA ALA A 281 3.58 7.48 0.29
C ALA A 281 3.82 8.72 1.18
N LEU A 282 3.97 8.54 2.49
CA LEU A 282 4.29 9.65 3.40
C LEU A 282 5.66 10.26 3.07
N TRP A 283 6.64 9.44 2.72
CA TRP A 283 7.95 9.90 2.29
C TRP A 283 7.89 10.73 1.01
N CYS A 284 6.95 10.46 0.10
CA CYS A 284 6.72 11.30 -1.08
C CYS A 284 6.23 12.71 -0.69
N ALA A 285 5.33 12.81 0.30
CA ALA A 285 4.90 14.10 0.83
C ALA A 285 6.09 14.89 1.41
N VAL A 286 6.92 14.22 2.22
CA VAL A 286 8.15 14.80 2.78
C VAL A 286 9.13 15.22 1.68
N THR A 287 9.30 14.41 0.64
CA THR A 287 10.19 14.70 -0.49
C THR A 287 9.74 15.94 -1.25
N LEU A 288 8.43 16.10 -1.51
CA LEU A 288 7.89 17.30 -2.14
C LEU A 288 8.21 18.56 -1.32
N GLY A 289 8.09 18.50 0.01
CA GLY A 289 8.43 19.61 0.89
C GLY A 289 9.94 19.89 0.98
N LEU A 290 10.76 18.84 1.09
CA LEU A 290 12.21 18.97 1.27
C LEU A 290 12.94 19.41 0.02
N GLY A 291 12.51 18.99 -1.17
CA GLY A 291 13.15 19.34 -2.44
C GLY A 291 13.46 20.84 -2.62
N PRO A 292 12.45 21.73 -2.57
CA PRO A 292 12.66 23.18 -2.70
C PRO A 292 13.51 23.75 -1.56
N ILE A 293 13.34 23.25 -0.33
CA ILE A 293 14.09 23.73 0.84
C ILE A 293 15.58 23.40 0.69
N LEU A 294 15.92 22.16 0.32
CA LEU A 294 17.30 21.73 0.12
C LEU A 294 17.95 22.45 -1.05
N ALA A 295 17.24 22.67 -2.16
CA ALA A 295 17.77 23.43 -3.29
C ALA A 295 18.01 24.92 -2.91
N ALA A 296 17.11 25.51 -2.13
CA ALA A 296 17.28 26.87 -1.60
C ALA A 296 18.52 26.97 -0.69
N VAL A 297 18.68 26.05 0.27
CA VAL A 297 19.86 26.00 1.16
C VAL A 297 21.13 25.74 0.35
N PHE A 298 21.08 24.86 -0.64
CA PHE A 298 22.23 24.58 -1.50
C PHE A 298 22.67 25.84 -2.28
N SER A 299 21.72 26.65 -2.76
CA SER A 299 22.03 27.91 -3.45
C SER A 299 22.71 28.95 -2.55
N THR A 300 22.31 29.03 -1.27
CA THR A 300 22.85 30.03 -0.36
C THR A 300 24.22 29.63 0.18
N VAL A 301 24.42 28.35 0.48
CA VAL A 301 25.67 27.85 1.07
C VAL A 301 26.74 27.63 0.01
N TRP A 302 26.40 27.01 -1.12
CA TRP A 302 27.41 26.50 -2.05
C TRP A 302 27.67 27.43 -3.24
N VAL A 303 26.61 28.02 -3.80
CA VAL A 303 26.73 28.87 -4.99
C VAL A 303 27.14 30.30 -4.61
N GLY A 304 26.81 30.75 -3.39
CA GLY A 304 27.26 32.03 -2.85
C GLY A 304 28.79 32.17 -2.81
N GLU A 305 29.51 31.06 -2.61
CA GLU A 305 30.98 31.03 -2.58
C GLU A 305 31.61 30.91 -3.98
N ALA A 306 30.88 30.36 -4.96
CA ALA A 306 31.40 30.08 -6.30
C ALA A 306 31.53 31.32 -7.21
N GLY A 307 31.13 32.50 -6.72
CA GLY A 307 31.23 33.78 -7.44
C GLY A 307 30.11 34.02 -8.47
N ALA A 308 29.96 35.27 -8.90
CA ALA A 308 28.83 35.78 -9.68
C ALA A 308 28.64 35.18 -11.10
N GLY A 309 29.49 34.24 -11.53
CA GLY A 309 29.44 33.61 -12.86
C GLY A 309 28.57 32.35 -12.96
N ALA A 310 28.06 31.82 -11.84
CA ALA A 310 27.37 30.53 -11.80
C ALA A 310 25.86 30.59 -12.15
N THR A 311 25.43 31.47 -13.04
CA THR A 311 24.00 31.61 -13.43
C THR A 311 23.58 30.81 -14.67
N GLY A 312 24.43 29.87 -15.10
CA GLY A 312 24.18 29.03 -16.28
C GLY A 312 23.20 27.88 -16.08
N TRP A 313 22.85 27.21 -17.18
CA TRP A 313 22.00 26.01 -17.21
C TRP A 313 22.51 24.89 -16.26
N GLY A 314 23.83 24.75 -16.12
CA GLY A 314 24.43 23.77 -15.20
C GLY A 314 23.99 23.94 -13.76
N THR A 315 23.89 25.17 -13.26
CA THR A 315 23.45 25.47 -11.89
C THR A 315 21.98 25.13 -11.68
N ARG A 316 21.13 25.42 -12.68
CA ARG A 316 19.70 25.04 -12.66
C ARG A 316 19.51 23.53 -12.66
N ALA A 317 20.32 22.82 -13.45
CA ALA A 317 20.33 21.36 -13.47
C ALA A 317 20.77 20.78 -12.11
N LEU A 318 21.73 21.41 -11.43
CA LEU A 318 22.12 21.04 -10.06
C LEU A 318 20.97 21.24 -9.07
N TYR A 319 20.28 22.39 -9.10
CA TYR A 319 19.11 22.63 -8.23
C TYR A 319 18.01 21.61 -8.45
N PHE A 320 17.73 21.27 -9.72
CA PHE A 320 16.80 20.19 -10.06
C PHE A 320 17.28 18.83 -9.51
N GLY A 321 18.56 18.50 -9.69
CA GLY A 321 19.15 17.25 -9.20
C GLY A 321 19.10 17.12 -7.67
N VAL A 322 19.30 18.22 -6.94
CA VAL A 322 19.14 18.28 -5.47
C VAL A 322 17.70 17.91 -5.09
N GLY A 323 16.72 18.47 -5.80
CA GLY A 323 15.31 18.14 -5.62
C GLY A 323 14.96 16.69 -5.97
N LEU A 324 15.57 16.13 -7.02
CA LEU A 324 15.33 14.77 -7.50
C LEU A 324 15.78 13.71 -6.48
N SER A 325 16.71 14.01 -5.59
CA SER A 325 17.22 13.01 -4.65
C SER A 325 17.59 13.54 -3.25
N PRO A 326 16.59 13.96 -2.45
CA PRO A 326 16.86 14.47 -1.10
C PRO A 326 17.59 13.46 -0.21
N ARG A 327 17.26 12.16 -0.34
CA ARG A 327 17.86 11.09 0.47
C ARG A 327 19.34 10.90 0.16
N HIS A 328 19.71 10.85 -1.12
CA HIS A 328 21.11 10.71 -1.50
C HIS A 328 21.92 11.93 -1.08
N LEU A 329 21.38 13.14 -1.25
CA LEU A 329 22.03 14.35 -0.76
C LEU A 329 22.24 14.29 0.75
N ALA A 330 21.20 13.96 1.53
CA ALA A 330 21.30 13.83 2.98
C ALA A 330 22.35 12.81 3.39
N GLN A 331 22.39 11.64 2.74
CA GLN A 331 23.41 10.62 3.00
C GLN A 331 24.82 11.09 2.66
N GLN A 332 25.01 11.82 1.56
CA GLN A 332 26.32 12.38 1.21
C GLN A 332 26.75 13.44 2.23
N VAL A 333 25.84 14.31 2.64
CA VAL A 333 26.10 15.31 3.71
C VAL A 333 26.47 14.59 5.01
N THR A 334 25.71 13.57 5.41
CA THR A 334 26.03 12.78 6.61
C THR A 334 27.39 12.12 6.50
N ARG A 335 27.75 11.54 5.35
CA ARG A 335 29.07 10.94 5.13
C ARG A 335 30.19 11.98 5.19
N LEU A 336 29.98 13.17 4.65
CA LEU A 336 30.95 14.27 4.74
C LEU A 336 31.13 14.74 6.18
N VAL A 337 30.02 14.95 6.90
CA VAL A 337 30.05 15.31 8.33
C VAL A 337 30.74 14.20 9.13
N GLN A 338 30.42 12.93 8.87
CA GLN A 338 31.06 11.80 9.54
C GLN A 338 32.57 11.73 9.23
N ARG A 339 33.02 12.01 8.01
CA ARG A 339 34.47 12.07 7.72
C ARG A 339 35.14 13.17 8.52
N VAL A 340 34.52 14.34 8.60
CA VAL A 340 35.09 15.48 9.34
C VAL A 340 35.06 15.26 10.86
N VAL A 341 34.04 14.56 11.38
CA VAL A 341 33.83 14.37 12.82
C VAL A 341 34.46 13.07 13.35
N VAL A 342 34.53 12.00 12.55
CA VAL A 342 34.80 10.62 12.99
C VAL A 342 36.14 10.07 12.46
N ASP A 343 37.03 10.92 11.93
CA ASP A 343 38.44 10.55 11.67
C ASP A 343 39.20 10.06 12.95
N SER A 344 38.54 10.01 14.11
CA SER A 344 39.13 9.71 15.42
C SER A 344 39.03 8.25 15.90
N GLU A 345 38.20 7.35 15.34
CA GLU A 345 38.06 5.99 15.90
C GLU A 345 38.13 4.85 14.87
N LYS A 346 39.33 4.27 14.73
CA LYS A 346 39.66 3.08 13.92
C LYS A 346 39.10 1.75 14.47
N GLY A 347 37.94 1.76 15.14
CA GLY A 347 37.38 0.61 15.85
C GLY A 347 35.95 0.30 15.45
N GLY A 348 35.65 0.20 14.15
CA GLY A 348 34.31 -0.16 13.69
C GLY A 348 33.85 -1.48 14.29
N LEU A 349 32.85 -1.43 15.18
CA LEU A 349 32.18 -2.61 15.72
C LEU A 349 31.78 -3.50 14.54
N LYS A 350 32.32 -4.73 14.49
CA LYS A 350 31.97 -5.70 13.47
C LYS A 350 30.47 -5.94 13.57
N ASP A 351 29.74 -5.48 12.56
CA ASP A 351 28.29 -5.64 12.50
C ASP A 351 27.98 -7.13 12.64
N ARG A 352 27.23 -7.50 13.68
CA ARG A 352 26.86 -8.89 13.98
C ARG A 352 25.57 -9.30 13.26
N THR A 353 25.08 -8.47 12.35
CA THR A 353 23.87 -8.75 11.58
C THR A 353 24.14 -9.81 10.51
N ILE A 354 23.19 -10.73 10.36
CA ILE A 354 23.20 -11.73 9.28
C ILE A 354 22.43 -11.12 8.11
N PRO A 355 23.04 -10.92 6.93
CA PRO A 355 22.39 -10.22 5.84
C PRO A 355 21.22 -11.03 5.27
N LEU A 356 20.17 -10.33 4.81
CA LEU A 356 18.96 -10.96 4.25
C LEU A 356 19.22 -11.84 3.03
N THR A 357 20.26 -11.57 2.25
CA THR A 357 20.62 -12.34 1.05
C THR A 357 21.07 -13.76 1.35
N VAL A 358 21.33 -14.06 2.63
CA VAL A 358 21.59 -15.42 3.12
C VAL A 358 20.35 -16.29 3.03
N ILE A 359 19.15 -15.70 3.16
CA ILE A 359 17.89 -16.42 3.05
C ILE A 359 17.61 -16.72 1.58
N ARG A 360 17.37 -17.99 1.28
CA ARG A 360 17.11 -18.46 -0.08
C ARG A 360 15.95 -17.70 -0.75
N GLY A 361 16.19 -17.28 -1.99
CA GLY A 361 15.21 -16.57 -2.81
C GLY A 361 15.14 -15.07 -2.55
N ILE A 362 15.86 -14.54 -1.54
CA ILE A 362 16.01 -13.10 -1.34
C ILE A 362 17.20 -12.59 -2.17
N THR A 363 16.90 -11.94 -3.29
CA THR A 363 17.91 -11.24 -4.10
C THR A 363 18.27 -9.89 -3.45
N PRO A 364 19.40 -9.24 -3.82
CA PRO A 364 19.74 -7.91 -3.30
C PRO A 364 18.63 -6.87 -3.50
N LEU A 365 17.89 -6.95 -4.62
CA LEU A 365 16.74 -6.08 -4.88
C LEU A 365 15.58 -6.35 -3.90
N ILE A 366 15.32 -7.61 -3.58
CA ILE A 366 14.30 -7.98 -2.58
C ILE A 366 14.74 -7.52 -1.19
N ALA A 367 16.02 -7.69 -0.84
CA ALA A 367 16.57 -7.21 0.42
C ALA A 367 16.44 -5.68 0.54
N GLU A 368 16.69 -4.92 -0.52
CA GLU A 368 16.44 -3.48 -0.54
C GLU A 368 14.96 -3.17 -0.28
N ARG A 369 14.03 -3.91 -0.90
CA ARG A 369 12.58 -3.75 -0.65
C ARG A 369 12.18 -4.08 0.78
N LEU A 370 12.73 -5.13 1.36
CA LEU A 370 12.48 -5.49 2.76
C LEU A 370 13.08 -4.44 3.71
N SER A 371 14.21 -3.83 3.36
CA SER A 371 14.83 -2.74 4.13
C SER A 371 13.95 -1.50 4.20
N GLU A 372 13.16 -1.22 3.16
CA GLU A 372 12.16 -0.13 3.16
C GLU A 372 11.01 -0.39 4.14
N GLU A 373 10.74 -1.66 4.45
CA GLU A 373 9.79 -2.07 5.49
C GLU A 373 10.42 -2.14 6.89
N GLY A 374 11.71 -1.80 7.01
CA GLY A 374 12.46 -1.82 8.25
C GLY A 374 13.03 -3.20 8.60
N ILE A 375 13.12 -4.11 7.63
CA ILE A 375 13.73 -5.43 7.80
C ILE A 375 15.11 -5.39 7.15
N TYR A 376 16.17 -5.39 7.96
CA TYR A 376 17.55 -5.21 7.49
C TYR A 376 18.37 -6.50 7.53
N ASP A 377 17.97 -7.47 8.35
CA ASP A 377 18.72 -8.69 8.64
C ASP A 377 17.80 -9.92 8.79
N ALA A 378 18.40 -11.11 8.86
CA ALA A 378 17.67 -12.36 9.01
C ALA A 378 16.84 -12.41 10.30
N VAL A 379 17.31 -11.78 11.39
CA VAL A 379 16.57 -11.73 12.67
C VAL A 379 15.28 -10.91 12.51
N GLY A 380 15.36 -9.74 11.87
CA GLY A 380 14.21 -8.92 11.53
C GLY A 380 13.22 -9.64 10.64
N MET A 381 13.70 -10.50 9.72
CA MET A 381 12.84 -11.32 8.86
C MET A 381 12.15 -12.44 9.65
N ALA A 382 12.85 -13.11 10.57
CA ALA A 382 12.29 -14.14 11.43
C ALA A 382 11.13 -13.60 12.27
N MET A 383 11.27 -12.37 12.76
CA MET A 383 10.27 -11.69 13.60
C MET A 383 9.25 -10.86 12.79
N ALA A 384 9.28 -10.93 11.46
CA ALA A 384 8.40 -10.14 10.62
C ALA A 384 6.94 -10.62 10.71
N ASP A 385 6.00 -9.68 10.60
CA ASP A 385 4.57 -10.02 10.53
C ASP A 385 4.19 -10.34 9.07
N PRO A 386 3.80 -11.59 8.75
CA PRO A 386 3.49 -11.99 7.37
C PRO A 386 2.32 -11.18 6.79
N MET A 387 1.34 -10.79 7.60
CA MET A 387 0.19 -9.99 7.17
C MET A 387 0.63 -8.59 6.72
N ARG A 388 1.55 -7.99 7.47
CA ARG A 388 2.11 -6.67 7.16
C ARG A 388 2.93 -6.71 5.88
N LEU A 389 3.75 -7.75 5.71
CA LEU A 389 4.55 -7.95 4.50
C LEU A 389 3.67 -8.19 3.29
N GLN A 390 2.67 -9.08 3.40
CA GLN A 390 1.75 -9.36 2.30
C GLN A 390 1.02 -8.08 1.88
N ARG A 391 0.62 -7.22 2.82
CA ARG A 391 -0.02 -5.95 2.48
C ARG A 391 0.92 -4.98 1.76
N ASN A 392 2.11 -4.75 2.31
CA ASN A 392 3.01 -3.67 1.87
C ASN A 392 3.86 -4.04 0.64
N THR A 393 3.98 -5.33 0.33
CA THR A 393 4.76 -5.84 -0.80
C THR A 393 3.84 -6.57 -1.79
N ASN A 394 4.35 -6.88 -2.97
CA ASN A 394 3.64 -7.72 -3.94
C ASN A 394 4.09 -9.19 -3.90
N PHE A 395 4.86 -9.58 -2.89
CA PHE A 395 5.37 -10.93 -2.78
C PHE A 395 4.25 -11.92 -2.50
N ASP A 396 4.40 -13.12 -3.04
CA ASP A 396 3.44 -14.20 -2.86
C ASP A 396 3.37 -14.64 -1.38
N LYS A 397 2.19 -15.12 -0.95
CA LYS A 397 1.97 -15.58 0.43
C LYS A 397 2.94 -16.69 0.81
N HIS A 398 3.12 -17.70 -0.05
CA HIS A 398 4.04 -18.81 0.22
C HIS A 398 5.48 -18.33 0.26
N GLN A 399 5.84 -17.40 -0.62
CA GLN A 399 7.18 -16.84 -0.64
C GLN A 399 7.51 -16.09 0.66
N ILE A 400 6.58 -15.27 1.16
CA ILE A 400 6.75 -14.58 2.45
C ILE A 400 6.89 -15.59 3.59
N LEU A 401 6.02 -16.59 3.66
CA LEU A 401 6.09 -17.62 4.70
C LEU A 401 7.38 -18.43 4.63
N ALA A 402 7.87 -18.75 3.42
CA ALA A 402 9.12 -19.47 3.21
C ALA A 402 10.34 -18.67 3.68
N TRP A 403 10.35 -17.36 3.42
CA TRP A 403 11.43 -16.51 3.90
C TRP A 403 11.43 -16.35 5.42
N ILE A 404 10.26 -16.19 6.05
CA ILE A 404 10.18 -16.11 7.53
C ILE A 404 10.58 -17.46 8.14
N ASP A 405 10.13 -18.58 7.58
CA ASP A 405 10.48 -19.94 8.05
C ASP A 405 11.98 -20.24 7.93
N ALA A 406 12.59 -19.88 6.80
CA ALA A 406 14.04 -19.99 6.62
C ALA A 406 14.81 -19.03 7.56
N ALA A 407 14.31 -17.81 7.76
CA ALA A 407 14.90 -16.85 8.68
C ALA A 407 14.86 -17.33 10.14
N LEU A 408 13.79 -18.00 10.57
CA LEU A 408 13.70 -18.63 11.89
C LEU A 408 14.79 -19.70 12.08
N LEU A 409 15.05 -20.52 11.05
CA LEU A 409 16.13 -21.51 11.07
C LEU A 409 17.51 -20.84 11.18
N VAL A 410 17.77 -19.81 10.36
CA VAL A 410 19.01 -19.03 10.39
C VAL A 410 19.21 -18.36 11.77
N HIS A 411 18.13 -17.84 12.36
CA HIS A 411 18.18 -17.21 13.67
C HIS A 411 18.48 -18.21 14.79
N ALA A 412 17.86 -19.39 14.75
CA ALA A 412 18.08 -20.43 15.74
C ALA A 412 19.49 -21.07 15.63
N LEU A 413 20.02 -21.19 14.42
CA LEU A 413 21.27 -21.91 14.12
C LEU A 413 22.20 -21.10 13.19
N PRO A 414 22.70 -19.93 13.63
CA PRO A 414 23.40 -18.99 12.74
C PRO A 414 24.69 -19.54 12.13
N GLY A 415 25.34 -20.52 12.77
CA GLY A 415 26.57 -21.17 12.27
C GLY A 415 26.36 -22.50 11.55
N SER A 416 25.13 -23.02 11.52
CA SER A 416 24.88 -24.42 11.13
C SER A 416 23.73 -24.61 10.15
N TRP A 417 22.97 -23.54 9.85
CA TRP A 417 21.80 -23.59 8.96
C TRP A 417 22.17 -24.00 7.51
N GLU A 418 23.34 -23.60 6.98
CA GLU A 418 23.79 -23.98 5.62
C GLU A 418 23.93 -25.50 5.46
N VAL A 419 24.48 -26.15 6.48
CA VAL A 419 24.67 -27.60 6.47
C VAL A 419 23.31 -28.31 6.56
N LEU A 420 22.36 -27.79 7.35
CA LEU A 420 21.00 -28.31 7.39
C LEU A 420 20.27 -28.12 6.05
N GLU A 421 20.45 -26.98 5.38
CA GLU A 421 19.89 -26.74 4.05
C GLU A 421 20.44 -27.74 3.03
N SER A 422 21.75 -28.03 3.06
CA SER A 422 22.37 -29.04 2.18
C SER A 422 21.79 -30.46 2.37
N LYS A 423 21.20 -30.74 3.53
CA LYS A 423 20.50 -31.99 3.87
C LYS A 423 19.00 -31.94 3.59
N GLY A 424 18.50 -30.87 2.99
CA GLY A 424 17.10 -30.72 2.60
C GLY A 424 16.20 -30.02 3.62
N ILE A 425 16.73 -29.55 4.75
CA ILE A 425 15.95 -28.77 5.74
C ILE A 425 15.94 -27.31 5.31
N ARG A 426 14.82 -26.83 4.77
CA ARG A 426 14.75 -25.49 4.15
C ARG A 426 14.33 -24.40 5.12
N GLY A 427 13.70 -24.77 6.23
CA GLY A 427 13.20 -23.83 7.23
C GLY A 427 12.93 -24.48 8.58
N ALA A 428 12.50 -23.68 9.54
CA ALA A 428 12.25 -24.12 10.91
C ALA A 428 11.16 -25.19 10.97
N ARG A 429 10.10 -25.08 10.15
CA ARG A 429 9.00 -26.05 10.08
C ARG A 429 9.48 -27.45 9.69
N ASP A 430 10.39 -27.56 8.72
CA ASP A 430 10.94 -28.85 8.28
C ASP A 430 11.74 -29.52 9.42
N LEU A 431 12.46 -28.74 10.23
CA LEU A 431 13.16 -29.24 11.40
C LEU A 431 12.19 -29.63 12.54
N VAL A 432 11.17 -28.81 12.78
CA VAL A 432 10.13 -29.05 13.79
C VAL A 432 9.31 -30.31 13.47
N TRP A 433 9.11 -30.64 12.20
CA TRP A 433 8.38 -31.85 11.80
C TRP A 433 8.91 -33.12 12.48
N TYR A 434 10.22 -33.26 12.61
CA TYR A 434 10.86 -34.40 13.29
C TYR A 434 10.55 -34.48 14.78
N THR A 435 10.10 -33.39 15.42
CA THR A 435 9.72 -33.40 16.84
C THR A 435 8.31 -33.94 17.08
N TYR A 436 7.44 -33.88 16.06
CA TYR A 436 6.07 -34.39 16.16
C TYR A 436 5.99 -35.89 15.86
N ASP A 437 6.93 -36.40 15.06
CA ASP A 437 7.05 -37.82 14.78
C ASP A 437 7.94 -38.50 15.84
N THR A 438 7.35 -39.36 16.65
CA THR A 438 8.06 -40.16 17.66
C THR A 438 8.50 -41.53 17.12
N GLY A 439 8.35 -41.75 15.82
CA GLY A 439 8.76 -42.97 15.15
C GLY A 439 10.28 -43.14 15.07
N PRO A 440 10.77 -44.38 14.85
CA PRO A 440 12.19 -44.67 14.70
C PRO A 440 12.83 -43.98 13.47
N GLU A 441 12.02 -43.64 12.46
CA GLU A 441 12.45 -42.90 11.27
C GLU A 441 12.87 -41.46 11.62
N ALA A 442 12.12 -40.79 12.51
CA ALA A 442 12.45 -39.45 12.96
C ALA A 442 13.76 -39.41 13.76
N ASP A 443 13.98 -40.42 14.62
CA ASP A 443 15.24 -40.57 15.35
C ASP A 443 16.44 -40.81 14.43
N HIS A 444 16.28 -41.65 13.39
CA HIS A 444 17.31 -41.85 12.38
C HIS A 444 17.55 -40.56 11.58
N GLY A 445 16.49 -39.84 11.23
CA GLY A 445 16.54 -38.54 10.58
C GLY A 445 17.34 -37.52 11.40
N PHE A 446 17.09 -37.39 12.70
CA PHE A 446 17.87 -36.52 13.58
C PHE A 446 19.35 -36.88 13.62
N LYS A 447 19.69 -38.17 13.73
CA LYS A 447 21.08 -38.64 13.68
C LYS A 447 21.77 -38.24 12.38
N GLN A 448 21.08 -38.43 11.25
CA GLN A 448 21.58 -38.04 9.95
C GLN A 448 21.74 -36.52 9.83
N LEU A 449 20.78 -35.74 10.32
CA LEU A 449 20.84 -34.27 10.30
C LEU A 449 21.94 -33.72 11.22
N ALA A 450 22.12 -34.29 12.41
CA ALA A 450 23.13 -33.87 13.38
C ALA A 450 24.57 -34.11 12.89
N SER A 451 24.79 -35.14 12.07
CA SER A 451 26.15 -35.50 11.59
C SER A 451 26.89 -34.33 10.93
N GLY A 452 27.94 -33.80 11.57
CA GLY A 452 28.72 -32.67 11.05
C GLY A 452 28.09 -31.28 11.22
N VAL A 453 27.00 -31.17 11.98
CA VAL A 453 26.31 -29.90 12.27
C VAL A 453 26.53 -29.52 13.73
N LEU A 454 25.98 -30.34 14.64
CA LEU A 454 25.84 -30.12 16.07
C LEU A 454 25.68 -31.49 16.75
N ASP A 455 25.81 -31.54 18.07
CA ASP A 455 25.43 -32.73 18.83
C ASP A 455 23.94 -33.06 18.63
N GLU A 456 23.60 -34.35 18.54
CA GLU A 456 22.23 -34.81 18.30
C GLU A 456 21.27 -34.27 19.37
N SER A 457 21.71 -34.27 20.63
CA SER A 457 20.90 -33.79 21.75
C SER A 457 20.60 -32.28 21.66
N LEU A 458 21.58 -31.48 21.23
CA LEU A 458 21.42 -30.05 21.03
C LEU A 458 20.50 -29.74 19.85
N LEU A 459 20.61 -30.49 18.75
CA LEU A 459 19.72 -30.30 17.60
C LEU A 459 18.27 -30.64 17.97
N LYS A 460 18.04 -31.71 18.74
CA LYS A 460 16.71 -32.06 19.27
C LYS A 460 16.17 -30.98 20.20
N ASP A 461 16.99 -30.42 21.10
CA ASP A 461 16.57 -29.31 21.98
C ASP A 461 16.22 -28.04 21.18
N VAL A 462 17.01 -27.69 20.16
CA VAL A 462 16.69 -26.54 19.29
C VAL A 462 15.39 -26.77 18.51
N ALA A 463 15.21 -27.97 17.93
CA ALA A 463 13.99 -28.31 17.21
C ALA A 463 12.76 -28.24 18.14
N TRP A 464 12.90 -28.74 19.38
CA TRP A 464 11.85 -28.66 20.39
C TRP A 464 11.52 -27.22 20.79
N ARG A 465 12.53 -26.36 20.98
CA ARG A 465 12.32 -24.93 21.26
C ARG A 465 11.65 -24.22 20.09
N LEU A 466 12.01 -24.53 18.85
CA LEU A 466 11.32 -24.02 17.66
C LEU A 466 9.87 -24.51 17.59
N ALA A 467 9.58 -25.75 17.99
CA ALA A 467 8.21 -26.27 18.04
C ALA A 467 7.34 -25.52 19.08
N GLN A 468 7.97 -24.99 20.13
CA GLN A 468 7.32 -24.16 21.16
C GLN A 468 7.32 -22.66 20.83
N ASP A 469 8.07 -22.24 19.81
CA ASP A 469 8.16 -20.83 19.42
C ASP A 469 6.85 -20.36 18.78
N ALA A 470 6.30 -19.27 19.31
CA ALA A 470 5.01 -18.76 18.88
C ALA A 470 5.01 -18.31 17.41
N GLN A 471 6.14 -17.79 16.92
CA GLN A 471 6.26 -17.35 15.53
C GLN A 471 6.35 -18.56 14.60
N ALA A 472 7.10 -19.61 14.95
CA ALA A 472 7.12 -20.85 14.18
C ALA A 472 5.74 -21.52 14.10
N GLN A 473 5.02 -21.61 15.23
CA GLN A 473 3.64 -22.13 15.25
C GLN A 473 2.70 -21.30 14.38
N ARG A 474 2.81 -19.97 14.45
CA ARG A 474 2.03 -19.05 13.61
C ARG A 474 2.30 -19.26 12.13
N ILE A 475 3.56 -19.42 11.73
CA ILE A 475 3.95 -19.66 10.34
C ILE A 475 3.43 -21.02 9.85
N GLN A 476 3.54 -22.07 10.66
CA GLN A 476 2.99 -23.38 10.34
C GLN A 476 1.46 -23.33 10.15
N LEU A 477 0.75 -22.64 11.02
CA LEU A 477 -0.69 -22.43 10.92
C LEU A 477 -1.08 -21.70 9.62
N LEU A 478 -0.33 -20.64 9.28
CA LEU A 478 -0.55 -19.89 8.05
C LEU A 478 -0.28 -20.73 6.79
N TYR A 479 0.73 -21.60 6.80
CA TYR A 479 0.94 -22.54 5.70
C TYR A 479 -0.25 -23.47 5.49
N GLN A 480 -0.80 -24.03 6.57
CA GLN A 480 -1.98 -24.90 6.49
C GLN A 480 -3.17 -24.15 5.88
N LEU A 481 -3.42 -22.91 6.32
CA LEU A 481 -4.51 -22.07 5.82
C LEU A 481 -4.35 -21.72 4.34
N VAL A 482 -3.13 -21.37 3.90
CA VAL A 482 -2.88 -21.06 2.49
C VAL A 482 -3.01 -22.31 1.62
N ASN A 483 -2.53 -23.46 2.09
CA ASN A 483 -2.67 -24.73 1.37
C ASN A 483 -4.14 -25.13 1.21
N MET A 484 -4.96 -25.01 2.26
CA MET A 484 -6.40 -25.26 2.19
C MET A 484 -7.07 -24.35 1.15
N GLN A 485 -6.74 -23.06 1.14
CA GLN A 485 -7.26 -22.13 0.13
C GLN A 485 -6.90 -22.56 -1.29
N MET A 486 -5.67 -23.01 -1.51
CA MET A 486 -5.22 -23.47 -2.83
C MET A 486 -5.95 -24.74 -3.28
N GLU A 487 -6.20 -25.68 -2.36
CA GLU A 487 -6.99 -26.89 -2.62
C GLU A 487 -8.44 -26.55 -3.00
N ASP A 488 -9.06 -25.59 -2.31
CA ASP A 488 -10.41 -25.10 -2.62
C ASP A 488 -10.47 -24.38 -3.98
N GLU A 489 -9.46 -23.57 -4.30
CA GLU A 489 -9.32 -22.94 -5.63
C GLU A 489 -9.15 -23.99 -6.73
N LEU A 490 -8.35 -25.03 -6.51
CA LEU A 490 -8.19 -26.16 -7.43
C LEU A 490 -9.48 -26.97 -7.59
N ALA A 491 -10.23 -27.20 -6.50
CA ALA A 491 -11.48 -27.94 -6.52
C ALA A 491 -12.64 -27.16 -7.18
N SER A 492 -12.67 -25.84 -7.01
CA SER A 492 -13.69 -24.96 -7.60
C SER A 492 -13.42 -24.66 -9.07
N THR A 493 -12.17 -24.76 -9.51
CA THR A 493 -11.82 -24.73 -10.93
C THR A 493 -12.23 -26.06 -11.55
N GLN A 494 -13.53 -26.20 -11.88
CA GLN A 494 -13.97 -27.29 -12.77
C GLN A 494 -13.02 -27.29 -13.97
N PRO A 495 -12.41 -28.44 -14.34
CA PRO A 495 -11.59 -28.50 -15.53
C PRO A 495 -12.43 -27.89 -16.65
N PRO A 496 -11.89 -26.92 -17.42
CA PRO A 496 -12.66 -26.21 -18.43
C PRO A 496 -13.41 -27.28 -19.19
N SER A 497 -14.74 -27.23 -19.14
CA SER A 497 -15.57 -28.17 -19.90
C SER A 497 -15.15 -27.95 -21.34
N PHE A 498 -14.25 -28.79 -21.81
CA PHE A 498 -13.84 -28.84 -23.19
C PHE A 498 -15.08 -29.37 -23.89
N GLU A 499 -16.05 -28.49 -24.13
CA GLU A 499 -16.98 -28.66 -25.23
C GLU A 499 -16.08 -28.72 -26.45
N ALA A 500 -15.69 -29.95 -26.81
CA ALA A 500 -14.95 -30.20 -28.02
C ALA A 500 -15.68 -29.42 -29.12
N PRO A 501 -14.98 -28.57 -29.90
CA PRO A 501 -15.61 -27.84 -30.98
C PRO A 501 -16.51 -28.80 -31.76
N PRO A 502 -17.74 -28.43 -32.16
CA PRO A 502 -18.73 -29.36 -32.72
C PRO A 502 -18.33 -30.11 -34.01
N GLY A 503 -17.06 -30.10 -34.42
CA GLY A 503 -16.47 -30.97 -35.44
C GLY A 503 -15.32 -31.90 -34.98
N LEU A 504 -14.82 -31.79 -33.74
CA LEU A 504 -13.69 -32.61 -33.24
C LEU A 504 -14.13 -33.91 -32.54
N ALA A 505 -15.38 -34.00 -32.10
CA ALA A 505 -15.93 -35.21 -31.49
C ALA A 505 -16.07 -36.39 -32.49
N LEU A 506 -16.07 -36.12 -33.79
CA LEU A 506 -16.18 -37.15 -34.84
C LEU A 506 -14.85 -37.77 -35.25
N ALA A 507 -13.70 -37.22 -34.82
CA ALA A 507 -12.38 -37.75 -35.16
C ALA A 507 -11.75 -38.62 -34.05
N ALA A 508 -12.24 -38.52 -32.81
CA ALA A 508 -11.70 -39.25 -31.66
C ALA A 508 -11.79 -40.79 -31.77
N PRO A 509 -12.83 -41.41 -32.37
CA PRO A 509 -12.91 -42.88 -32.46
C PRO A 509 -11.84 -43.50 -33.39
N GLN A 510 -11.22 -42.72 -34.29
CA GLN A 510 -10.24 -43.25 -35.24
C GLN A 510 -8.79 -43.22 -34.71
N LEU A 511 -8.50 -42.47 -33.64
CA LEU A 511 -7.16 -42.41 -33.05
C LEU A 511 -6.94 -43.38 -31.88
N GLN A 512 -8.01 -43.98 -31.33
CA GLN A 512 -7.89 -45.04 -30.30
C GLN A 512 -7.45 -46.41 -30.84
N GLY A 513 -7.36 -46.58 -32.17
CA GLY A 513 -6.84 -47.79 -32.81
C GLY A 513 -5.34 -47.76 -33.16
N ALA A 514 -4.67 -46.61 -33.03
CA ALA A 514 -3.23 -46.51 -33.22
C ALA A 514 -2.54 -46.96 -31.93
N ALA A 515 -2.31 -48.27 -31.80
CA ALA A 515 -1.48 -48.83 -30.74
C ALA A 515 -0.17 -48.05 -30.69
N LEU A 516 0.10 -47.42 -29.53
CA LEU A 516 1.42 -46.87 -29.23
C LEU A 516 2.43 -48.02 -29.44
N PRO A 517 3.54 -47.78 -30.17
CA PRO A 517 4.55 -48.80 -30.35
C PRO A 517 4.98 -49.30 -28.97
N VAL A 518 4.81 -50.60 -28.75
CA VAL A 518 5.23 -51.30 -27.53
C VAL A 518 6.69 -50.92 -27.28
N GLU A 519 6.93 -50.25 -26.16
CA GLU A 519 8.26 -49.88 -25.72
C GLU A 519 9.09 -51.17 -25.63
N PRO A 520 10.23 -51.28 -26.33
CA PRO A 520 11.00 -52.51 -26.39
C PRO A 520 11.42 -52.90 -24.98
N GLU A 521 11.13 -54.14 -24.62
CA GLU A 521 11.49 -54.76 -23.35
C GLU A 521 12.99 -54.49 -23.06
N PRO A 522 13.33 -53.95 -21.88
CA PRO A 522 14.70 -53.61 -21.56
C PRO A 522 15.58 -54.86 -21.64
N ALA A 523 16.60 -54.80 -22.51
CA ALA A 523 17.53 -55.90 -22.71
C ALA A 523 18.14 -56.35 -21.37
N PRO A 524 18.26 -57.66 -21.11
CA PRO A 524 18.81 -58.17 -19.86
C PRO A 524 20.22 -57.61 -19.63
N GLU A 525 20.43 -57.03 -18.45
CA GLU A 525 21.73 -56.53 -18.04
C GLU A 525 22.78 -57.66 -18.12
N PRO A 526 23.93 -57.43 -18.78
CA PRO A 526 24.98 -58.44 -18.84
C PRO A 526 25.51 -58.75 -17.44
N GLU A 527 25.55 -60.04 -17.10
CA GLU A 527 25.95 -60.62 -15.79
C GLU A 527 27.35 -60.20 -15.29
N GLU A 528 28.14 -59.51 -16.10
CA GLU A 528 29.55 -59.21 -15.84
C GLU A 528 29.79 -58.18 -14.72
N LYS A 529 28.75 -57.51 -14.21
CA LYS A 529 28.87 -56.56 -13.09
C LYS A 529 28.51 -57.10 -11.70
N ARG A 530 27.99 -58.33 -11.59
CA ARG A 530 27.65 -58.91 -10.27
C ARG A 530 28.86 -59.49 -9.50
N ALA A 531 30.02 -59.67 -10.13
CA ALA A 531 31.18 -60.28 -9.50
C ALA A 531 32.14 -59.32 -8.77
N SER A 532 31.88 -58.00 -8.73
CA SER A 532 32.79 -57.03 -8.06
C SER A 532 32.29 -56.46 -6.73
N LYS A 533 31.24 -57.07 -6.15
CA LYS A 533 30.66 -56.64 -4.86
C LYS A 533 30.57 -57.76 -3.80
N ALA A 534 31.40 -58.79 -3.91
CA ALA A 534 31.63 -59.76 -2.85
C ALA A 534 32.99 -59.51 -2.19
#